data_AF-A0A1Q4FCR5-F1
#
_entry.id   AF-A0A1Q4FCR5-F1
#
_cell.length_a   1.000
_cell.length_b   1.000
_cell.length_c   1.000
_cell.angle_alpha   90.00
_cell.angle_beta   90.00
_cell.angle_gamma   90.00
#
_symmetry.space_group_name_H-M   'P 1'
#
loop_
_entity.id
_entity.type
_entity.pdbx_description
1 polymer ?
#
loop_
_entity_poly.entity_id
_entity_poly.type
_entity_poly.pdbx_seq_one_letter_code
_entity_poly.pdbx_strand_id
1 'polypeptide(L)' 'MKAGFIITVMIMAIFCFAMPLLAQPGGPGGDPDVAVPIDGGVSLLVAAGIAYGAKKAYDKRKSNAANKEIG' A
#
# COMPACT_ATOMS: atom_id res chain seq x y z
N MET A 1 -3.53 1.44 -23.08
CA MET A 1 -3.10 0.12 -22.56
C MET A 1 -2.61 0.18 -21.10
N LYS A 2 -1.72 1.11 -20.71
CA LYS A 2 -1.14 1.17 -19.34
C LYS A 2 -2.15 1.60 -18.25
N ALA A 3 -2.92 2.66 -18.51
CA ALA A 3 -3.90 3.18 -17.54
C ALA A 3 -5.07 2.21 -17.32
N GLY A 4 -5.59 1.59 -18.39
CA GLY A 4 -6.63 0.58 -18.29
C GLY A 4 -6.19 -0.63 -17.46
N PHE A 5 -4.97 -1.12 -17.67
CA PHE A 5 -4.40 -2.22 -16.87
C PHE A 5 -4.28 -1.86 -15.39
N ILE A 6 -3.80 -0.65 -15.06
CA ILE A 6 -3.69 -0.18 -13.67
C ILE A 6 -5.09 -0.09 -13.02
N ILE A 7 -6.07 0.46 -13.73
CA ILE A 7 -7.44 0.58 -13.24
C ILE A 7 -8.06 -0.81 -13.01
N THR A 8 -7.85 -1.76 -13.92
CA THR A 8 -8.31 -3.15 -13.76
C THR A 8 -7.68 -3.82 -12.53
N VAL A 9 -6.37 -3.64 -12.31
CA VAL A 9 -5.68 -4.18 -11.12
C VAL A 9 -6.21 -3.56 -9.83
N MET A 10 -6.49 -2.25 -9.82
CA MET A 10 -7.06 -1.57 -8.66
C MET A 10 -8.47 -2.05 -8.33
N ILE A 11 -9.33 -2.21 -9.34
CA ILE A 11 -10.70 -2.70 -9.16
C ILE A 11 -10.69 -4.14 -8.65
N MET A 12 -9.83 -4.99 -9.23
CA MET A 12 -9.69 -6.39 -8.81
C MET A 12 -9.22 -6.51 -7.36
N ALA A 13 -8.28 -5.67 -6.93
CA ALA A 13 -7.84 -5.61 -5.54
C ALA A 13 -9.00 -5.26 -4.58
N ILE A 14 -9.82 -4.26 -4.93
CA ILE A 14 -10.99 -3.86 -4.11
C ILE A 14 -11.97 -5.02 -3.94
N PHE A 15 -12.29 -5.75 -5.01
CA PHE A 15 -13.21 -6.90 -4.95
C PHE A 15 -12.63 -8.09 -4.16
N CYS A 16 -11.32 -8.34 -4.25
CA CYS A 16 -10.65 -9.38 -3.46
C CYS A 16 -10.69 -9.12 -1.94
N PHE A 17 -10.66 -7.85 -1.51
CA PHE A 17 -10.73 -7.48 -0.08
C PHE A 17 -12.16 -7.28 0.44
N ALA A 18 -13.17 -7.20 -0.43
CA ALA A 18 -14.57 -7.00 -0.03
C ALA A 18 -15.34 -8.29 0.29
N MET A 19 -14.91 -9.45 -0.23
CA MET A 19 -15.59 -10.74 -0.02
C MET A 19 -15.50 -11.38 1.40
N PRO A 20 -14.55 -11.04 2.31
CA PRO A 20 -14.52 -11.63 3.66
C PRO A 20 -15.60 -11.09 4.63
N LEU A 21 -16.47 -10.17 4.20
CA LEU A 21 -17.46 -9.53 5.09
C LEU A 21 -18.63 -10.46 5.48
N LEU A 22 -18.84 -11.58 4.77
CA LEU A 22 -20.05 -12.40 4.90
C LEU A 22 -19.82 -13.78 5.54
N ALA A 23 -18.56 -14.19 5.76
CA ALA A 23 -18.20 -15.52 6.25
C ALA A 23 -17.31 -15.49 7.50
N GLN A 24 -17.46 -14.46 8.34
CA GLN A 24 -16.79 -14.41 9.63
C GLN A 24 -17.61 -15.27 10.60
N PRO A 25 -17.19 -16.51 10.97
CA PRO A 25 -17.69 -17.10 12.21
C PRO A 25 -17.43 -16.07 13.31
N GLY A 26 -18.38 -15.87 14.23
CA GLY A 26 -18.48 -14.75 15.19
C GLY A 26 -17.21 -13.93 15.27
N GLY A 27 -17.28 -12.65 14.84
CA GLY A 27 -16.12 -11.79 14.59
C GLY A 27 -15.06 -11.87 15.69
N PRO A 28 -13.81 -11.43 15.46
CA PRO A 28 -12.69 -11.58 16.40
C PRO A 28 -12.88 -10.97 17.81
N GLY A 29 -14.10 -10.66 18.25
CA GLY A 29 -14.52 -10.60 19.65
C GLY A 29 -14.62 -11.96 20.35
N GLY A 30 -13.75 -12.91 20.01
CA GLY A 30 -13.30 -13.89 20.99
C GLY A 30 -12.34 -13.15 21.91
N ASP A 31 -12.89 -12.53 22.95
CA ASP A 31 -12.21 -11.66 23.91
C ASP A 31 -11.42 -10.49 23.27
N PRO A 32 -11.88 -9.23 23.35
CA PRO A 32 -11.11 -8.08 22.88
C PRO A 32 -9.75 -7.90 23.57
N ASP A 33 -9.45 -8.68 24.62
CA ASP A 33 -8.14 -8.69 25.29
C ASP A 33 -7.04 -9.39 24.49
N VAL A 34 -7.37 -10.12 23.42
CA VAL A 34 -6.34 -10.67 22.51
C VAL A 34 -6.03 -9.61 21.46
N ALA A 35 -5.01 -8.80 21.73
CA ALA A 35 -4.43 -7.84 20.80
C ALA A 35 -4.00 -8.54 19.49
N VAL A 36 -4.92 -8.64 18.53
CA VAL A 36 -4.60 -9.06 17.17
C VAL A 36 -3.63 -8.02 16.60
N PRO A 37 -2.48 -8.42 15.98
CA PRO A 37 -1.45 -7.46 15.54
C PRO A 37 -1.85 -6.62 14.32
N ILE A 38 -2.90 -5.81 14.43
CA ILE A 38 -3.22 -4.75 13.47
C ILE A 38 -2.08 -3.73 13.42
N ASP A 39 -1.41 -3.51 14.55
CA ASP A 39 -0.35 -2.51 14.69
C ASP A 39 1.00 -2.92 14.06
N GLY A 40 1.21 -4.20 13.74
CA GLY A 40 2.44 -4.68 13.11
C GLY A 40 2.44 -4.58 11.59
N GLY A 41 1.37 -5.06 10.96
CA GLY A 41 1.27 -5.14 9.49
C GLY A 41 1.01 -3.79 8.83
N VAL A 42 0.10 -2.99 9.38
CA VAL A 42 -0.25 -1.68 8.82
C VAL A 42 0.90 -0.70 9.00
N SER A 43 1.52 -0.66 10.19
CA SER A 43 2.69 0.18 10.45
C SER A 43 3.86 -0.17 9.53
N LEU A 44 4.10 -1.47 9.27
CA LEU A 44 5.13 -1.92 8.33
C LEU A 44 4.81 -1.46 6.90
N LEU A 45 3.56 -1.57 6.46
CA LEU A 45 3.14 -1.14 5.12
C LEU A 45 3.27 0.38 4.95
N VAL A 46 2.88 1.16 5.96
CA VAL A 46 3.06 2.62 5.99
C VAL A 46 4.54 2.98 5.93
N ALA A 47 5.38 2.34 6.75
CA ALA A 47 6.82 2.56 6.74
C ALA A 47 7.45 2.24 5.38
N ALA A 48 7.08 1.10 4.77
CA ALA A 48 7.55 0.72 3.43
C ALA A 48 7.10 1.72 2.35
N GLY A 49 5.86 2.22 2.44
CA GLY A 49 5.32 3.24 1.55
C GLY A 49 6.10 4.56 1.62
N ILE A 50 6.38 5.05 2.84
CA ILE A 50 7.18 6.27 3.06
C ILE A 50 8.59 6.07 2.52
N ALA A 51 9.25 4.96 2.86
CA ALA A 51 10.62 4.67 2.43
C ALA A 51 10.73 4.63 0.89
N TYR A 52 9.83 3.91 0.22
CA TYR A 52 9.83 3.84 -1.24
C TYR A 52 9.50 5.19 -1.89
N GLY A 53 8.51 5.91 -1.36
CA GLY A 53 8.11 7.23 -1.83
C GLY A 53 9.23 8.26 -1.75
N ALA A 54 9.91 8.33 -0.60
CA ALA A 54 11.05 9.21 -0.38
C ALA A 54 12.22 8.92 -1.32
N LYS A 55 12.60 7.64 -1.47
CA LYS A 55 13.66 7.21 -2.40
C LYS A 55 13.38 7.67 -3.83
N LYS A 56 12.16 7.42 -4.32
CA LYS A 56 11.77 7.77 -5.69
C LYS A 56 11.71 9.29 -5.93
N ALA A 57 11.30 10.07 -4.93
CA ALA A 57 11.32 11.52 -4.99
C ALA A 57 12.76 12.07 -5.05
N TYR A 58 13.66 11.49 -4.24
CA TYR A 58 15.07 11.85 -4.25
C TYR A 58 15.72 11.58 -5.61
N ASP A 59 15.54 10.37 -6.16
CA ASP A 59 16.12 9.98 -7.45
C ASP A 59 15.67 10.93 -8.58
N LYS A 60 14.39 11.32 -8.61
CA LYS A 60 13.87 12.31 -9.58
C LYS A 60 14.51 13.69 -9.43
N ARG A 61 14.73 14.17 -8.20
CA ARG A 61 15.38 15.47 -7.99
C ARG A 61 16.84 15.42 -8.45
N LYS A 62 17.54 14.33 -8.18
CA LYS A 62 18.93 14.12 -8.60
C LYS A 62 19.04 14.02 -10.13
N SER A 63 18.15 13.29 -10.80
CA SER A 63 18.14 13.20 -12.26
C SER A 63 17.85 14.55 -12.91
N ASN A 64 16.95 15.34 -12.34
CA ASN A 64 16.61 16.67 -12.86
C ASN A 64 17.74 17.68 -12.63
N ALA A 65 18.43 17.60 -11.50
CA ALA A 65 19.61 18.41 -11.23
C ALA A 65 20.76 18.06 -12.20
N ALA A 66 21.04 16.77 -12.40
CA ALA A 66 22.03 16.31 -13.37
C ALA A 66 21.66 16.73 -14.80
N ASN A 67 20.40 16.63 -15.20
CA ASN A 67 19.95 17.07 -16.54
C ASN A 67 20.07 18.59 -16.75
N LYS A 68 19.99 19.39 -15.68
CA LYS A 68 20.18 20.86 -15.73
C LYS A 68 21.64 21.28 -15.81
N GLU A 69 22.58 20.40 -15.50
CA GLU A 69 24.02 20.67 -15.61
C GLU A 69 24.62 20.25 -16.97
N ILE A 70 23.89 19.47 -17.77
CA ILE A 70 24.36 18.93 -19.07
C ILE A 70 23.74 19.68 -20.26
N GLY A 71 22.68 20.49 -20.06
CA GLY A 71 22.03 21.31 -21.09
C GLY A 71 22.29 22.79 -20.88
#